data_AF-A0A2D7JSH0-F1
#
_entry.id   AF-A0A2D7JSH0-F1
#
_cell.length_a   1.000
_cell.length_b   1.000
_cell.length_c   1.000
_cell.angle_alpha   90.00
_cell.angle_beta   90.00
_cell.angle_gamma   90.00
#
_symmetry.space_group_name_H-M   'P 1'
#
loop_
_entity.id
_entity.type
_entity.pdbx_description
1 polymer ?
#
loop_
_entity_poly.entity_id
_entity_poly.type
_entity_poly.pdbx_seq_one_letter_code
_entity_poly.pdbx_strand_id
1 'polypeptide(L)'
;MSRDWFVLILVVLFSLSTSGCMSEQEKFYYSLDDGDKETNSEQTADVLFTLTLEEKGGFEMDLSELMIIITHDANTYHCSTSDTEGDCSVLQASGADNSSWELGETLHVAENGVNICSHNCILSFTISGPEGSEVVGPTILNSS
;
A
#
# COMPACT_ATOMS: atom_id res chain seq x y z
N MET A 1 60.10 21.67 19.82
CA MET A 1 58.87 20.84 19.94
C MET A 1 57.72 21.66 19.38
N SER A 2 57.51 21.65 18.06
CA SER A 2 56.54 22.55 17.41
C SER A 2 56.11 22.01 16.04
N ARG A 3 55.71 20.74 15.98
CA ARG A 3 55.20 20.12 14.75
C ARG A 3 54.07 19.13 14.95
N ASP A 4 53.81 18.72 16.18
CA ASP A 4 52.80 17.69 16.48
C ASP A 4 51.44 18.27 16.90
N TRP A 5 51.38 19.55 17.29
CA TRP A 5 50.13 20.22 17.70
C TRP A 5 49.21 20.54 16.50
N PHE A 6 49.77 20.86 15.33
CA PHE A 6 48.97 21.27 14.17
C PHE A 6 48.27 20.10 13.46
N VAL A 7 48.79 18.88 13.59
CA VAL A 7 48.20 17.70 12.93
C VAL A 7 46.94 17.23 13.67
N LEU A 8 46.89 17.40 14.99
CA LEU A 8 45.72 17.02 15.81
C LEU A 8 44.49 17.91 15.55
N ILE A 9 44.67 19.16 15.13
CA ILE A 9 43.55 20.08 14.84
C ILE A 9 42.88 19.77 13.50
N LEU A 10 43.63 19.22 12.53
CA LEU A 10 43.09 18.88 11.20
C LEU A 10 42.26 17.58 11.19
N VAL A 11 42.50 16.67 12.13
CA VAL A 11 41.76 15.39 12.23
C VAL A 11 40.42 15.54 12.94
N VAL A 12 40.23 16.57 13.78
CA VAL A 12 38.98 16.81 14.53
C VAL A 12 37.92 17.55 13.69
N LEU A 13 38.29 18.14 12.55
CA LEU A 13 37.36 18.88 11.69
C LEU A 13 36.61 18.01 10.65
N PHE A 14 36.97 16.74 10.50
CA PHE A 14 36.37 15.83 9.50
C PHE A 14 35.28 14.89 10.04
N SER A 15 34.94 14.96 11.33
CA SER A 15 33.98 14.04 11.97
C SER A 15 32.54 14.57 12.09
N LEU A 16 32.22 15.73 11.49
CA LEU A 16 30.90 16.35 11.60
C LEU A 16 30.30 16.65 10.21
N SER A 17 30.05 15.61 9.42
CA SER A 17 29.16 15.74 8.24
C SER A 17 28.61 14.38 7.79
N THR A 18 28.07 13.61 8.73
CA THR A 18 26.99 12.69 8.38
C THR A 18 25.71 13.22 9.00
N SER A 19 25.27 14.40 8.55
CA SER A 19 23.84 14.72 8.56
C SER A 19 23.19 13.77 7.55
N GLY A 20 23.11 12.49 7.92
CA GLY A 20 22.18 11.57 7.29
C GLY A 20 20.82 12.20 7.52
N CYS A 21 20.21 12.65 6.44
CA CYS A 21 18.83 13.08 6.44
C CYS A 21 18.03 11.87 6.96
N MET A 22 17.66 11.87 8.24
CA MET A 22 16.59 10.99 8.73
C MET A 22 15.34 11.55 8.07
N SER A 23 15.08 11.13 6.83
CA SER A 23 13.73 11.21 6.29
C SER A 23 12.87 10.43 7.27
N GLU A 24 11.90 11.09 7.90
CA GLU A 24 10.85 10.36 8.59
C GLU A 24 10.24 9.40 7.57
N GLN A 25 10.05 8.16 8.01
CA GLN A 25 9.44 7.13 7.19
C GLN A 25 7.99 7.55 6.90
N GLU A 26 7.62 7.68 5.63
CA GLU A 26 6.23 7.94 5.25
C GLU A 26 5.34 6.78 5.70
N LYS A 27 4.20 7.11 6.31
CA LYS A 27 3.24 6.11 6.80
C LYS A 27 1.88 6.36 6.21
N PHE A 28 1.37 5.38 5.49
CA PHE A 28 0.03 5.38 4.91
C PHE A 28 -0.87 4.53 5.80
N TYR A 29 -2.00 5.10 6.24
CA TYR A 29 -2.97 4.36 7.03
C TYR A 29 -4.19 4.10 6.15
N TYR A 30 -4.74 2.89 6.19
CA TYR A 30 -5.96 2.59 5.46
C TYR A 30 -6.97 1.86 6.34
N SER A 31 -8.24 2.03 6.01
CA SER A 31 -9.32 1.15 6.45
C SER A 31 -9.82 0.29 5.32
N LEU A 32 -10.53 -0.76 5.70
CA LEU A 32 -11.11 -1.74 4.79
C LEU A 32 -12.58 -1.92 5.12
N ASP A 33 -13.40 -2.01 4.06
CA ASP A 33 -14.83 -2.30 4.10
C ASP A 33 -15.12 -3.47 3.14
N ASP A 34 -15.92 -4.46 3.54
CA ASP A 34 -16.31 -5.59 2.69
C ASP A 34 -17.43 -5.25 1.70
N GLY A 35 -17.94 -4.02 1.72
CA GLY A 35 -19.06 -3.60 0.88
C GLY A 35 -20.40 -4.20 1.35
N ASP A 36 -21.38 -4.25 0.45
CA ASP A 36 -22.66 -4.89 0.73
C ASP A 36 -22.51 -6.43 0.73
N LYS A 37 -23.16 -7.11 1.67
CA LYS A 37 -22.98 -8.54 2.05
C LYS A 37 -23.36 -9.62 1.00
N GLU A 38 -23.38 -9.28 -0.28
CA GLU A 38 -23.75 -10.17 -1.38
C GLU A 38 -23.00 -9.78 -2.67
N THR A 39 -21.84 -9.12 -2.59
CA THR A 39 -21.04 -8.80 -3.79
C THR A 39 -20.29 -10.02 -4.31
N ASN A 40 -19.93 -10.97 -3.45
CA ASN A 40 -19.25 -12.20 -3.86
C ASN A 40 -20.22 -13.15 -4.56
N SER A 41 -19.79 -13.73 -5.68
CA SER A 41 -20.58 -14.68 -6.45
C SER A 41 -19.68 -15.64 -7.23
N GLU A 42 -20.26 -16.62 -7.91
CA GLU A 42 -19.51 -17.52 -8.82
C GLU A 42 -18.99 -16.82 -10.10
N GLN A 43 -19.12 -15.50 -10.19
CA GLN A 43 -18.60 -14.70 -11.29
C GLN A 43 -17.10 -14.43 -11.09
N THR A 44 -16.54 -13.58 -11.95
CA THR A 44 -15.10 -13.29 -11.98
C THR A 44 -14.83 -11.79 -12.08
N ALA A 45 -15.78 -10.97 -11.64
CA ALA A 45 -15.76 -9.51 -11.74
C ALA A 45 -16.39 -8.87 -10.50
N ASP A 46 -16.39 -9.61 -9.39
CA ASP A 46 -17.02 -9.18 -8.15
C ASP A 46 -16.10 -8.23 -7.39
N VAL A 47 -16.68 -7.21 -6.74
CA VAL A 47 -15.92 -6.32 -5.85
C VAL A 47 -15.73 -7.05 -4.52
N LEU A 48 -14.47 -7.32 -4.17
CA LEU A 48 -14.09 -8.08 -2.99
C LEU A 48 -14.10 -7.24 -1.71
N PHE A 49 -13.61 -6.00 -1.82
CA PHE A 49 -13.57 -5.02 -0.74
C PHE A 49 -13.22 -3.62 -1.24
N THR A 50 -13.48 -2.64 -0.38
CA THR A 50 -13.13 -1.24 -0.55
C THR A 50 -12.05 -0.84 0.44
N LEU A 51 -11.02 -0.16 -0.03
CA LEU A 51 -9.99 0.46 0.79
C LEU A 51 -10.24 1.96 0.88
N THR A 52 -10.05 2.55 2.05
CA THR A 52 -10.06 4.02 2.21
C THR A 52 -8.72 4.49 2.75
N LEU A 53 -8.10 5.51 2.13
CA LEU A 53 -6.88 6.11 2.68
C LEU A 53 -7.25 7.04 3.82
N GLU A 54 -6.69 6.82 4.99
CA GLU A 54 -6.99 7.56 6.20
C GLU A 54 -6.15 8.83 6.32
N GLU A 55 -6.79 9.92 6.76
CA GLU A 55 -6.13 11.21 6.98
C GLU A 55 -4.96 11.15 7.97
N LYS A 56 -4.91 10.12 8.83
CA LYS A 56 -3.88 9.96 9.87
C LYS A 56 -2.45 9.94 9.33
N GLY A 57 -2.25 9.47 8.09
CA GLY A 57 -0.95 9.46 7.44
C GLY A 57 -0.53 10.85 6.96
N GLY A 58 -1.48 11.63 6.47
CA GLY A 58 -1.25 12.98 5.94
C GLY A 58 -0.53 13.02 4.58
N PHE A 59 -0.32 11.87 3.94
CA PHE A 59 0.33 11.72 2.65
C PHE A 59 -0.59 10.99 1.67
N GLU A 60 -0.57 11.43 0.42
CA GLU A 60 -1.21 10.76 -0.72
C GLU A 60 -0.22 9.74 -1.31
N MET A 61 -0.74 8.64 -1.86
CA MET A 61 0.09 7.58 -2.43
C MET A 61 0.00 7.60 -3.95
N ASP A 62 1.13 7.51 -4.65
CA ASP A 62 1.14 7.25 -6.10
C ASP A 62 0.57 5.85 -6.36
N LEU A 63 -0.52 5.76 -7.14
CA LEU A 63 -1.17 4.48 -7.45
C LEU A 63 -0.25 3.52 -8.21
N SER A 64 0.75 4.03 -8.94
CA SER A 64 1.73 3.19 -9.63
C SER A 64 2.69 2.46 -8.68
N GLU A 65 2.79 2.92 -7.43
CA GLU A 65 3.61 2.30 -6.38
C GLU A 65 2.79 1.39 -5.46
N LEU A 66 1.46 1.43 -5.56
CA LEU A 66 0.56 0.57 -4.81
C LEU A 66 0.64 -0.88 -5.32
N MET A 67 0.90 -1.81 -4.41
CA MET A 67 0.83 -3.24 -4.68
C MET A 67 -0.06 -3.92 -3.65
N ILE A 68 -1.02 -4.70 -4.14
CA ILE A 68 -1.93 -5.50 -3.31
C ILE A 68 -1.80 -6.96 -3.72
N ILE A 69 -1.55 -7.82 -2.73
CA ILE A 69 -1.49 -9.26 -2.90
C ILE A 69 -2.54 -9.88 -2.00
N ILE A 70 -3.48 -10.63 -2.57
CA ILE A 70 -4.51 -11.38 -1.84
C ILE A 70 -4.06 -12.84 -1.72
N THR A 71 -4.30 -13.44 -0.57
CA THR A 71 -4.11 -14.86 -0.31
C THR A 71 -5.42 -15.46 0.19
N HIS A 72 -5.88 -16.50 -0.50
CA HIS A 72 -7.08 -17.26 -0.15
C HIS A 72 -6.85 -18.75 -0.45
N ASP A 73 -7.16 -19.63 0.50
CA ASP A 73 -7.03 -21.09 0.37
C ASP A 73 -5.70 -21.58 -0.24
N ALA A 74 -4.59 -20.99 0.23
CA ALA A 74 -3.22 -21.23 -0.24
C ALA A 74 -2.87 -20.77 -1.66
N ASN A 75 -3.80 -20.11 -2.35
CA ASN A 75 -3.53 -19.40 -3.61
C ASN A 75 -3.14 -17.95 -3.31
N THR A 76 -2.32 -17.38 -4.18
CA THR A 76 -1.88 -15.98 -4.13
C THR A 76 -2.30 -15.29 -5.42
N TYR A 77 -2.94 -14.14 -5.28
CA TYR A 77 -3.51 -13.36 -6.36
C TYR A 77 -2.89 -11.97 -6.36
N HIS A 78 -2.47 -11.51 -7.52
CA HIS A 78 -1.83 -10.21 -7.67
C HIS A 78 -2.83 -9.21 -8.24
N CYS A 79 -3.11 -8.13 -7.50
CA CYS A 79 -3.99 -7.08 -7.99
C CYS A 79 -3.19 -6.00 -8.72
N SER A 80 -3.73 -5.51 -9.83
CA SER A 80 -3.13 -4.45 -10.64
C SER A 80 -4.01 -3.21 -10.66
N THR A 81 -3.39 -2.03 -10.72
CA THR A 81 -4.09 -0.77 -11.03
C THR A 81 -4.42 -0.64 -12.52
N SER A 82 -3.89 -1.54 -13.36
CA SER A 82 -4.34 -1.74 -14.74
C SER A 82 -5.56 -2.67 -14.77
N ASP A 83 -6.61 -2.27 -15.47
CA ASP A 83 -7.85 -3.02 -15.66
C ASP A 83 -7.67 -4.30 -16.51
N THR A 84 -6.55 -4.42 -17.22
CA THR A 84 -6.27 -5.54 -18.15
C THR A 84 -5.21 -6.53 -17.64
N GLU A 85 -4.64 -6.27 -16.46
CA GLU A 85 -3.57 -7.09 -15.88
C GLU A 85 -3.95 -7.58 -14.47
N GLY A 86 -3.21 -8.56 -13.96
CA GLY A 86 -3.43 -9.13 -12.63
C GLY A 86 -4.60 -10.11 -12.55
N ASP A 87 -4.72 -10.78 -11.41
CA ASP A 87 -5.85 -11.66 -11.07
C ASP A 87 -7.04 -10.84 -10.52
N CYS A 88 -6.76 -9.64 -10.03
CA CYS A 88 -7.70 -8.64 -9.53
C CYS A 88 -7.30 -7.25 -10.05
N SER A 89 -8.27 -6.35 -10.09
CA SER A 89 -8.11 -4.94 -10.45
C SER A 89 -8.28 -4.05 -9.22
N VAL A 90 -7.55 -2.94 -9.21
CA VAL A 90 -7.63 -1.88 -8.21
C VAL A 90 -8.12 -0.63 -8.91
N LEU A 91 -9.34 -0.21 -8.60
CA LEU A 91 -10.06 0.85 -9.29
C LEU A 91 -10.38 1.98 -8.32
N GLN A 92 -10.01 3.21 -8.67
CA GLN A 92 -10.37 4.38 -7.86
C GLN A 92 -11.88 4.63 -7.99
N ALA A 93 -12.60 4.44 -6.88
CA ALA A 93 -14.05 4.55 -6.81
C ALA A 93 -14.50 5.99 -6.52
N SER A 94 -13.63 6.78 -5.88
CA SER A 94 -13.80 8.21 -5.64
C SER A 94 -12.50 8.95 -5.94
N GLY A 95 -12.59 10.09 -6.61
CA GLY A 95 -11.44 10.94 -6.92
C GLY A 95 -11.49 11.55 -8.31
N ALA A 96 -10.44 12.29 -8.68
CA ALA A 96 -10.42 13.09 -9.91
C ALA A 96 -9.41 12.64 -10.97
N ASP A 97 -8.27 12.04 -10.61
CA ASP A 97 -7.12 11.95 -11.52
C ASP A 97 -6.57 10.54 -11.82
N ASN A 98 -7.05 9.48 -11.16
CA ASN A 98 -6.60 8.10 -11.37
C ASN A 98 -5.07 7.90 -11.26
N SER A 99 -4.36 8.83 -10.61
CA SER A 99 -2.90 8.83 -10.53
C SER A 99 -2.41 8.77 -9.08
N SER A 100 -3.16 9.36 -8.16
CA SER A 100 -2.91 9.27 -6.72
C SER A 100 -4.11 8.72 -5.98
N TRP A 101 -3.83 7.96 -4.93
CA TRP A 101 -4.78 7.63 -3.89
C TRP A 101 -4.72 8.76 -2.84
N GLU A 102 -5.70 9.65 -2.88
CA GLU A 102 -5.74 10.81 -1.99
C GLU A 102 -6.43 10.50 -0.65
N LEU A 103 -6.21 11.37 0.34
CA LEU A 103 -6.78 11.21 1.67
C LEU A 103 -8.32 11.21 1.61
N GLY A 104 -8.93 10.20 2.22
CA GLY A 104 -10.38 10.01 2.23
C GLY A 104 -10.93 9.36 0.96
N GLU A 105 -10.10 9.11 -0.04
CA GLU A 105 -10.54 8.43 -1.26
C GLU A 105 -10.59 6.92 -1.09
N THR A 106 -11.43 6.31 -1.92
CA THR A 106 -11.75 4.89 -1.91
C THR A 106 -11.24 4.19 -3.17
N LEU A 107 -10.66 3.01 -2.97
CA LEU A 107 -10.30 2.08 -4.04
C LEU A 107 -11.15 0.81 -3.91
N HIS A 108 -11.77 0.38 -5.00
CA HIS A 108 -12.37 -0.94 -5.11
C HIS A 108 -11.31 -1.94 -5.55
N VAL A 109 -11.19 -3.04 -4.81
CA VAL A 109 -10.44 -4.21 -5.25
C VAL A 109 -11.44 -5.24 -5.74
N ALA A 110 -11.36 -5.56 -7.03
CA ALA A 110 -12.33 -6.44 -7.71
C ALA A 110 -11.61 -7.56 -8.46
N GLU A 111 -12.29 -8.68 -8.65
CA GLU A 111 -11.79 -9.79 -9.47
C GLU A 111 -11.58 -9.36 -10.93
N ASN A 112 -10.58 -9.97 -11.60
CA ASN A 112 -10.29 -9.70 -13.01
C ASN A 112 -10.18 -11.00 -13.82
N GLY A 113 -11.31 -11.67 -14.04
CA GLY A 113 -11.36 -12.92 -14.80
C GLY A 113 -10.95 -14.17 -14.01
N VAL A 114 -10.60 -14.01 -12.73
CA VAL A 114 -10.30 -15.08 -11.78
C VAL A 114 -11.30 -15.00 -10.63
N ASN A 115 -12.03 -16.09 -10.36
CA ASN A 115 -12.89 -16.21 -9.20
C ASN A 115 -12.00 -16.48 -7.97
N ILE A 116 -11.83 -15.45 -7.14
CA ILE A 116 -11.04 -15.41 -5.92
C ILE A 116 -11.94 -15.78 -4.73
N CYS A 117 -13.17 -15.27 -4.70
CA CYS A 117 -14.11 -15.50 -3.60
C CYS A 117 -15.56 -15.54 -4.08
N SER A 118 -16.17 -16.72 -3.99
CA SER A 118 -17.51 -16.94 -4.56
C SER A 118 -18.67 -16.87 -3.58
N HIS A 119 -18.36 -16.86 -2.29
CA HIS A 119 -19.28 -16.89 -1.15
C HIS A 119 -18.59 -16.21 0.04
N ASN A 120 -18.99 -16.50 1.28
CA ASN A 120 -18.25 -16.02 2.45
C ASN A 120 -16.81 -16.61 2.46
N CYS A 121 -15.80 -15.75 2.42
CA CYS A 121 -14.40 -16.14 2.43
C CYS A 121 -13.60 -15.35 3.48
N ILE A 122 -12.48 -15.94 3.92
CA ILE A 122 -11.47 -15.21 4.69
C ILE A 122 -10.33 -14.87 3.75
N LEU A 123 -10.21 -13.59 3.42
CA LEU A 123 -9.13 -13.07 2.58
C LEU A 123 -8.04 -12.52 3.49
N SER A 124 -6.80 -12.98 3.28
CA SER A 124 -5.63 -12.32 3.85
C SER A 124 -4.96 -11.51 2.75
N PHE A 125 -4.44 -10.33 3.04
CA PHE A 125 -3.80 -9.53 2.00
C PHE A 125 -2.63 -8.72 2.56
N THR A 126 -1.71 -8.39 1.66
CA THR A 126 -0.58 -7.49 1.91
C THR A 126 -0.75 -6.29 1.01
N ILE A 127 -0.61 -5.10 1.59
CA ILE A 127 -0.59 -3.82 0.87
C ILE A 127 0.77 -3.19 1.11
N SER A 128 1.42 -2.78 0.02
CA SER A 128 2.67 -2.02 0.06
C SER A 128 2.59 -0.83 -0.88
N GLY A 129 3.38 0.19 -0.59
CA GLY A 129 3.45 1.43 -1.36
C GLY A 129 4.91 1.81 -1.67
N PRO A 130 5.23 3.12 -1.72
CA PRO A 130 6.56 3.65 -2.03
C PRO A 130 7.70 2.96 -1.28
N GLU A 131 8.87 2.85 -1.90
CA GLU A 131 10.04 2.22 -1.26
C GLU A 131 10.37 2.92 0.06
N GLY A 132 10.47 2.12 1.12
CA GLY A 132 10.78 2.62 2.45
C GLY A 132 9.57 3.17 3.20
N SER A 133 8.38 3.26 2.62
CA SER A 133 7.15 3.61 3.35
C SER A 133 6.63 2.45 4.21
N GLU A 134 5.78 2.77 5.17
CA GLU A 134 4.99 1.79 5.93
C GLU A 134 3.51 1.94 5.56
N VAL A 135 2.84 0.85 5.20
CA VAL A 135 1.40 0.84 4.95
C VAL A 135 0.70 0.06 6.06
N VAL A 136 -0.20 0.73 6.78
CA VAL A 136 -0.75 0.27 8.06
C VAL A 136 -2.27 0.18 8.00
N GLY A 137 -2.81 -1.02 8.15
CA GLY A 137 -4.25 -1.27 8.19
C GLY A 137 -4.57 -2.73 8.49
N PRO A 138 -5.86 -3.12 8.47
CA PRO A 138 -6.27 -4.51 8.59
C PRO A 138 -5.67 -5.36 7.48
N THR A 139 -5.20 -6.58 7.77
CA THR A 139 -4.62 -7.48 6.75
C THR A 139 -5.45 -8.74 6.52
N ILE A 140 -6.59 -8.84 7.19
CA ILE A 140 -7.52 -9.96 7.09
C ILE A 140 -8.93 -9.39 7.00
N LEU A 141 -9.72 -9.91 6.08
CA LEU A 141 -11.13 -9.62 5.92
C LEU A 141 -11.92 -10.93 5.94
N ASN A 142 -13.05 -10.93 6.65
CA ASN A 142 -14.06 -11.97 6.52
C ASN A 142 -15.16 -11.41 5.61
N SER A 143 -15.02 -11.68 4.32
CA SER A 143 -15.98 -11.22 3.32
C SER A 143 -17.23 -12.09 3.43
N SER A 144 -18.41 -11.46 3.47
CA SER A 144 -19.70 -12.15 3.56
C SER A 144 -20.47 -12.03 2.28
#